data_AF-A0A975RMG8-F1
#
_entry.id   AF-A0A975RMG8-F1
#
_cell.length_a   1.000
_cell.length_b   1.000
_cell.length_c   1.000
_cell.angle_alpha   90.00
_cell.angle_beta   90.00
_cell.angle_gamma   90.00
#
_symmetry.space_group_name_H-M   'P 1'
#
loop_
_entity.id
_entity.type
_entity.pdbx_description
1 polymer ?
#
loop_
_entity_poly.entity_id
_entity_poly.type
_entity_poly.pdbx_seq_one_letter_code
_entity_poly.pdbx_strand_id
1 'polypeptide(L)'
;MQTDQITYSSNDDEAAARATTYEQNDPFPSIPRALLSSVEIDDYARVTGMLFPFFPKALKSASYEAHIGGSAIWWDEKGKRIERTVKRGEQLVLEANSIVFVQVEPTFRLPDYMAIRFNLRITHVHRGLLLGTGPLVDPGFHGKLLIPLHNLTSSPYNLNTNDALIWIEFTKTTFGAARTEDQPADLKKFVGFPPNKRNMTPDDYLRKANGGNPIRSSIPDAVGDARRSAKSAERWSKTIAGIGFAGFVALVVALYAVYLQVGSMIQNSTALTASVQQMLLPVAADTKAGSEKIAAGQSQMDRMNQQLDQLSRTMETKLTDRAAAAQAQIDRLTQQTDRLNQDLDVIKKSKPPRRSSPKRARPAAVR
;
A
#
# COMPACT_ATOMS: atom_id res chain seq x y z
N MET A 1 3.54 -52.58 5.73
CA MET A 1 4.85 -51.92 5.66
C MET A 1 5.25 -51.57 7.07
N GLN A 2 6.38 -52.06 7.54
CA GLN A 2 7.00 -51.55 8.77
C GLN A 2 7.20 -50.05 8.56
N THR A 3 6.49 -49.26 9.34
CA THR A 3 6.69 -47.81 9.42
C THR A 3 8.01 -47.62 10.14
N ASP A 4 9.13 -47.69 9.41
CA ASP A 4 10.33 -47.01 9.86
C ASP A 4 9.88 -45.60 10.23
N GLN A 5 10.13 -45.20 11.47
CA GLN A 5 9.66 -43.93 12.01
C GLN A 5 10.33 -42.83 11.20
N ILE A 6 9.68 -42.36 10.13
CA ILE A 6 10.17 -41.25 9.32
C ILE A 6 10.31 -40.05 10.26
N THR A 7 11.54 -39.69 10.59
CA THR A 7 11.87 -38.52 11.41
C THR A 7 11.80 -37.26 10.54
N TYR A 8 11.79 -36.08 11.16
CA TYR A 8 11.97 -34.82 10.42
C TYR A 8 13.30 -34.81 9.67
N SER A 9 13.38 -34.04 8.58
CA SER A 9 14.65 -33.80 7.88
C SER A 9 15.67 -33.19 8.83
N SER A 10 16.87 -33.76 8.86
CA SER A 10 17.99 -33.33 9.71
C SER A 10 18.73 -32.12 9.14
N ASN A 11 18.65 -31.92 7.83
CA ASN A 11 19.32 -30.85 7.10
C ASN A 11 18.52 -30.43 5.84
N ASP A 12 18.94 -29.35 5.21
CA ASP A 12 18.22 -28.75 4.08
C ASP A 12 18.28 -29.61 2.81
N ASP A 13 19.38 -30.34 2.58
CA ASP A 13 19.55 -31.24 1.43
C ASP A 13 18.60 -32.43 1.52
N GLU A 14 18.46 -33.01 2.72
CA GLU A 14 17.49 -34.07 2.99
C GLU A 14 16.05 -33.58 2.78
N ALA A 15 15.73 -32.37 3.25
CA ALA A 15 14.43 -31.75 3.01
C ALA A 15 14.18 -31.54 1.50
N ALA A 16 15.19 -31.09 0.75
CA ALA A 16 15.10 -30.91 -0.70
C ALA A 16 14.91 -32.23 -1.47
N ALA A 17 15.60 -33.30 -1.05
CA ALA A 17 15.46 -34.63 -1.64
C ALA A 17 14.05 -35.22 -1.41
N ARG A 18 13.51 -35.08 -0.19
CA ARG A 18 12.14 -35.46 0.12
C ARG A 18 11.14 -34.63 -0.68
N ALA A 19 11.33 -33.32 -0.77
CA ALA A 19 10.43 -32.44 -1.50
C ALA A 19 10.35 -32.81 -2.99
N THR A 20 11.49 -33.14 -3.60
CA THR A 20 11.55 -33.64 -4.98
C THR A 20 10.77 -34.95 -5.14
N THR A 21 10.90 -35.87 -4.18
CA THR A 21 10.21 -37.17 -4.21
C THR A 21 8.69 -37.02 -4.15
N TYR A 22 8.21 -36.08 -3.34
CA TYR A 22 6.79 -35.87 -3.05
C TYR A 22 6.18 -34.66 -3.78
N GLU A 23 6.89 -34.08 -4.76
CA GLU A 23 6.47 -32.87 -5.48
C GLU A 23 5.07 -33.04 -6.11
N GLN A 24 4.81 -34.20 -6.71
CA GLN A 24 3.53 -34.54 -7.35
C GLN A 24 2.85 -35.76 -6.73
N ASN A 25 3.53 -36.43 -5.80
CA ASN A 25 3.05 -37.64 -5.15
C ASN A 25 2.61 -37.28 -3.73
N ASP A 26 1.31 -37.29 -3.48
CA ASP A 26 0.74 -37.05 -2.15
C ASP A 26 0.90 -38.29 -1.27
N PRO A 27 1.72 -38.24 -0.19
CA PRO A 27 1.91 -39.39 0.70
C PRO A 27 0.67 -39.72 1.54
N PHE A 28 -0.32 -38.83 1.61
CA PHE A 28 -1.50 -38.99 2.46
C PHE A 28 -2.81 -38.77 1.66
N PRO A 29 -3.12 -39.63 0.67
CA PRO A 29 -4.28 -39.45 -0.19
C PRO A 29 -5.62 -39.54 0.56
N SER A 30 -5.65 -40.15 1.74
CA SER A 30 -6.83 -40.24 2.60
C SER A 30 -7.17 -38.91 3.31
N ILE A 31 -6.20 -37.99 3.47
CA ILE A 31 -6.46 -36.68 4.05
C ILE A 31 -7.34 -35.87 3.08
N PRO A 32 -8.49 -35.33 3.52
CA PRO A 32 -9.37 -34.52 2.69
C PRO A 32 -8.68 -33.28 2.12
N ARG A 33 -9.17 -32.82 0.95
CA ARG A 33 -8.70 -31.60 0.29
C ARG A 33 -9.31 -30.38 0.97
N ALA A 34 -8.71 -29.96 2.07
CA ALA A 34 -9.20 -28.88 2.91
C ALA A 34 -8.04 -28.13 3.57
N LEU A 35 -8.39 -27.15 4.42
CA LEU A 35 -7.47 -26.57 5.39
C LEU A 35 -6.97 -27.67 6.33
N LEU A 36 -5.66 -27.76 6.47
CA LEU A 36 -5.00 -28.79 7.28
C LEU A 36 -4.97 -28.41 8.75
N SER A 37 -5.21 -29.40 9.60
CA SER A 37 -5.00 -29.35 11.04
C SER A 37 -3.52 -29.45 11.41
N SER A 38 -3.18 -29.19 12.68
CA SER A 38 -1.82 -29.30 13.19
C SER A 38 -1.17 -30.67 12.96
N VAL A 39 -1.97 -31.74 13.08
CA VAL A 39 -1.51 -33.13 12.92
C VAL A 39 -1.11 -33.37 11.47
N GLU A 40 -1.95 -32.93 10.54
CA GLU A 40 -1.71 -33.11 9.11
C GLU A 40 -0.54 -32.23 8.64
N ILE A 41 -0.42 -31.00 9.14
CA ILE A 41 0.74 -30.14 8.87
C ILE A 41 2.03 -30.80 9.35
N ASP A 42 2.04 -31.38 10.55
CA ASP A 42 3.18 -32.10 11.11
C ASP A 42 3.59 -33.27 10.22
N ASP A 43 2.63 -34.12 9.85
CA ASP A 43 2.85 -35.29 9.00
C ASP A 43 3.39 -34.90 7.62
N TYR A 44 2.79 -33.91 6.96
CA TYR A 44 3.29 -33.40 5.68
C TYR A 44 4.68 -32.80 5.81
N ALA A 45 4.96 -31.97 6.82
CA ALA A 45 6.28 -31.36 7.00
C ALA A 45 7.35 -32.43 7.23
N ARG A 46 7.05 -33.42 8.07
CA ARG A 46 7.92 -34.56 8.38
C ARG A 46 8.21 -35.41 7.15
N VAL A 47 7.20 -35.83 6.40
CA VAL A 47 7.39 -36.76 5.28
C VAL A 47 7.89 -36.07 4.02
N THR A 48 7.34 -34.91 3.67
CA THR A 48 7.61 -34.27 2.37
C THR A 48 8.82 -33.34 2.39
N GLY A 49 9.27 -32.84 3.55
CA GLY A 49 10.30 -31.81 3.59
C GLY A 49 9.84 -30.45 3.03
N MET A 50 8.52 -30.21 2.95
CA MET A 50 7.95 -28.96 2.40
C MET A 50 8.33 -27.69 3.18
N LEU A 51 8.86 -27.83 4.39
CA LEU A 51 9.35 -26.76 5.25
C LEU A 51 10.69 -27.17 5.86
N PHE A 52 11.71 -26.31 5.76
CA PHE A 52 12.95 -26.49 6.51
C PHE A 52 13.59 -25.15 6.90
N PRO A 53 14.00 -24.95 8.18
CA PRO A 53 13.77 -25.85 9.30
C PRO A 53 12.28 -25.92 9.68
N PHE A 54 11.87 -27.04 10.28
CA PHE A 54 10.53 -27.23 10.83
C PHE A 54 10.61 -27.46 12.34
N PHE A 55 9.80 -26.73 13.10
CA PHE A 55 9.75 -26.82 14.56
C PHE A 55 8.35 -27.25 15.01
N PRO A 56 8.15 -28.48 15.51
CA PRO A 56 6.83 -28.97 15.91
C PRO A 56 6.15 -28.09 16.96
N LYS A 57 6.94 -27.45 17.84
CA LYS A 57 6.45 -26.51 18.86
C LYS A 57 5.82 -25.22 18.28
N ALA A 58 6.05 -24.92 17.00
CA ALA A 58 5.47 -23.77 16.31
C ALA A 58 4.09 -24.08 15.69
N LEU A 59 3.60 -25.32 15.78
CA LEU A 59 2.26 -25.67 15.36
C LEU A 59 1.19 -25.03 16.25
N LYS A 60 0.10 -24.61 15.61
CA LYS A 60 -1.20 -24.26 16.18
C LYS A 60 -2.25 -25.16 15.56
N SER A 61 -3.48 -25.13 16.07
CA SER A 61 -4.56 -26.05 15.71
C SER A 61 -4.77 -26.27 14.21
N ALA A 62 -4.60 -25.23 13.38
CA ALA A 62 -4.71 -25.30 11.92
C ALA A 62 -3.70 -24.38 11.20
N SER A 63 -2.57 -24.08 11.85
CA SER A 63 -1.56 -23.20 11.28
C SER A 63 -0.18 -23.43 11.87
N TYR A 64 0.84 -22.83 11.24
CA TYR A 64 2.23 -22.87 11.68
C TYR A 64 2.78 -21.46 11.88
N GLU A 65 3.52 -21.25 12.97
CA GLU A 65 4.20 -19.99 13.26
C GLU A 65 5.57 -19.90 12.59
N ALA A 66 5.78 -18.86 11.76
CA ALA A 66 7.09 -18.57 11.19
C ALA A 66 7.69 -17.28 11.77
N HIS A 67 8.98 -17.35 12.08
CA HIS A 67 9.77 -16.25 12.64
C HIS A 67 10.52 -15.53 11.52
N ILE A 68 10.98 -14.31 11.80
CA ILE A 68 11.92 -13.62 10.91
C ILE A 68 13.23 -14.40 10.88
N GLY A 69 13.77 -14.59 9.68
CA GLY A 69 15.06 -15.23 9.48
C GLY A 69 15.54 -15.12 8.05
N GLY A 70 16.64 -14.38 7.84
CA GLY A 70 17.18 -14.08 6.51
C GLY A 70 17.34 -12.58 6.30
N SER A 71 17.16 -12.11 5.07
CA SER A 71 17.34 -10.69 4.75
C SER A 71 16.19 -9.81 5.25
N ALA A 72 16.53 -8.65 5.80
CA ALA A 72 15.68 -7.48 5.98
C ALA A 72 16.20 -6.35 5.08
N ILE A 73 15.35 -5.82 4.21
CA ILE A 73 15.72 -4.87 3.16
C ILE A 73 14.82 -3.64 3.23
N TRP A 74 15.41 -2.45 3.20
CA TRP A 74 14.70 -1.17 3.15
C TRP A 74 15.54 -0.12 2.42
N TRP A 75 15.00 1.08 2.27
CA TRP A 75 15.70 2.22 1.69
C TRP A 75 15.73 3.38 2.68
N ASP A 76 16.88 4.04 2.78
CA ASP A 76 17.04 5.23 3.61
C ASP A 76 16.40 6.48 2.97
N GLU A 77 16.49 7.61 3.67
CA GLU A 77 15.97 8.91 3.21
C GLU A 77 16.56 9.38 1.88
N LYS A 78 17.74 8.88 1.50
CA LYS A 78 18.43 9.21 0.25
C LYS A 78 18.12 8.21 -0.85
N GLY A 79 17.28 7.21 -0.60
CA GLY A 79 16.98 6.14 -1.54
C GLY A 79 18.12 5.13 -1.69
N LYS A 80 19.05 5.07 -0.74
CA LYS A 80 20.07 4.01 -0.71
C LYS A 80 19.46 2.76 -0.12
N ARG A 81 19.62 1.63 -0.82
CA ARG A 81 19.22 0.30 -0.35
C ARG A 81 20.09 -0.08 0.86
N ILE A 82 19.44 -0.50 1.93
CA ILE A 82 20.05 -1.10 3.11
C ILE A 82 19.53 -2.54 3.19
N GLU A 83 20.44 -3.48 3.36
CA GLU A 83 20.13 -4.88 3.59
C GLU A 83 20.90 -5.35 4.81
N ARG A 84 20.21 -6.11 5.66
CA ARG A 84 20.78 -6.74 6.84
C ARG A 84 20.26 -8.17 6.95
N THR A 85 21.15 -9.11 7.20
CA THR A 85 20.74 -10.46 7.63
C THR A 85 20.31 -10.40 9.09
N VAL A 86 19.09 -10.83 9.38
CA VAL A 86 18.48 -10.85 10.71
C VAL A 86 18.30 -12.28 11.15
N LYS A 87 18.78 -12.58 12.37
CA LYS A 87 18.60 -13.87 13.04
C LYS A 87 17.61 -13.75 14.19
N ARG A 88 17.07 -14.89 14.60
CA ARG A 88 16.23 -15.00 15.80
C ARG A 88 17.01 -14.52 17.03
N GLY A 89 16.40 -13.67 17.83
CA GLY A 89 17.00 -13.04 19.01
C GLY A 89 17.61 -11.66 18.75
N GLU A 90 17.80 -11.26 17.49
CA GLU A 90 18.27 -9.92 17.15
C GLU A 90 17.12 -8.89 17.17
N GLN A 91 17.44 -7.63 17.43
CA GLN A 91 16.48 -6.54 17.29
C GLN A 91 16.44 -6.04 15.84
N LEU A 92 15.22 -5.89 15.34
CA LEU A 92 14.92 -5.20 14.09
C LEU A 92 13.99 -4.02 14.39
N VAL A 93 14.43 -2.82 14.05
CA VAL A 93 13.64 -1.59 14.23
C VAL A 93 13.06 -1.19 12.88
N LEU A 94 11.74 -1.02 12.81
CA LEU A 94 11.07 -0.49 11.64
C LEU A 94 10.75 0.98 11.92
N GLU A 95 11.37 1.89 11.19
CA GLU A 95 11.18 3.32 11.40
C GLU A 95 9.72 3.74 11.20
N ALA A 96 9.33 4.86 11.81
CA ALA A 96 7.99 5.41 11.67
C ALA A 96 7.64 5.64 10.19
N ASN A 97 6.43 5.29 9.78
CA ASN A 97 5.93 5.44 8.41
C ASN A 97 6.82 4.77 7.34
N SER A 98 7.54 3.69 7.67
CA SER A 98 8.46 3.00 6.76
C SER A 98 7.88 1.73 6.14
N ILE A 99 8.54 1.24 5.09
CA ILE A 99 8.35 -0.09 4.52
C ILE A 99 9.66 -0.88 4.62
N VAL A 100 9.58 -2.10 5.14
CA VAL A 100 10.71 -3.03 5.27
C VAL A 100 10.29 -4.39 4.72
N PHE A 101 11.11 -4.97 3.86
CA PHE A 101 10.91 -6.32 3.31
C PHE A 101 11.70 -7.31 4.13
N VAL A 102 11.03 -8.30 4.75
CA VAL A 102 11.69 -9.29 5.63
C VAL A 102 11.48 -10.70 5.11
N GLN A 103 12.51 -11.53 5.23
CA GLN A 103 12.40 -12.96 5.02
C GLN A 103 11.99 -13.69 6.30
N VAL A 104 11.33 -14.83 6.13
CA VAL A 104 11.05 -15.77 7.21
C VAL A 104 12.06 -16.92 7.24
N GLU A 105 12.24 -17.47 8.43
CA GLU A 105 13.22 -18.52 8.72
C GLU A 105 13.06 -19.78 7.84
N PRO A 106 11.88 -20.41 7.72
CA PRO A 106 11.75 -21.61 6.88
C PRO A 106 11.89 -21.28 5.39
N THR A 107 12.59 -22.16 4.69
CA THR A 107 12.51 -22.34 3.25
C THR A 107 11.33 -23.26 2.94
N PHE A 108 10.50 -22.84 1.99
CA PHE A 108 9.31 -23.57 1.54
C PHE A 108 9.65 -24.36 0.28
N ARG A 109 9.10 -25.55 0.18
CA ARG A 109 9.18 -26.44 -1.00
C ARG A 109 7.80 -27.10 -1.19
N LEU A 110 6.82 -26.28 -1.56
CA LEU A 110 5.43 -26.70 -1.60
C LEU A 110 5.20 -27.70 -2.73
N PRO A 111 4.61 -28.88 -2.45
CA PRO A 111 4.15 -29.78 -3.49
C PRO A 111 3.06 -29.15 -4.37
N ASP A 112 2.82 -29.71 -5.56
CA ASP A 112 1.80 -29.21 -6.52
C ASP A 112 0.35 -29.35 -5.99
N TYR A 113 0.15 -30.15 -4.94
CA TYR A 113 -1.13 -30.31 -4.25
C TYR A 113 -1.28 -29.46 -2.98
N MET A 114 -0.34 -28.57 -2.66
CA MET A 114 -0.36 -27.76 -1.43
C MET A 114 -0.28 -26.27 -1.74
N ALA A 115 -1.30 -25.51 -1.36
CA ALA A 115 -1.22 -24.05 -1.32
C ALA A 115 -1.06 -23.58 0.13
N ILE A 116 -0.45 -22.42 0.34
CA ILE A 116 -0.43 -21.78 1.66
C ILE A 116 -0.98 -20.37 1.60
N ARG A 117 -1.60 -19.95 2.69
CA ARG A 117 -1.92 -18.55 2.97
C ARG A 117 -1.21 -18.16 4.24
N PHE A 118 -0.74 -16.91 4.32
CA PHE A 118 -0.19 -16.41 5.58
C PHE A 118 -0.79 -15.08 5.98
N ASN A 119 -0.92 -14.88 7.29
CA ASN A 119 -1.42 -13.65 7.89
C ASN A 119 -0.43 -13.15 8.95
N LEU A 120 -0.37 -11.84 9.14
CA LEU A 120 0.41 -11.24 10.22
C LEU A 120 -0.24 -11.60 11.56
N ARG A 121 0.56 -11.88 12.59
CA ARG A 121 0.00 -12.08 13.93
C ARG A 121 -0.74 -10.84 14.40
N ILE A 122 -1.87 -11.07 15.05
CA ILE A 122 -2.76 -10.01 15.52
C ILE A 122 -2.06 -9.02 16.47
N THR A 123 -1.07 -9.49 17.23
CA THR A 123 -0.23 -8.65 18.10
C THR A 123 0.56 -7.59 17.32
N HIS A 124 1.05 -7.92 16.13
CA HIS A 124 1.75 -6.96 15.27
C HIS A 124 0.77 -6.00 14.60
N VAL A 125 -0.39 -6.51 14.17
CA VAL A 125 -1.48 -5.69 13.59
C VAL A 125 -1.95 -4.62 14.57
N HIS A 126 -2.27 -5.00 15.81
CA HIS A 126 -2.73 -4.04 16.83
C HIS A 126 -1.66 -3.03 17.26
N ARG A 127 -0.38 -3.35 17.06
CA ARG A 127 0.72 -2.41 17.28
C ARG A 127 1.03 -1.55 16.04
N GLY A 128 0.16 -1.57 15.03
CA GLY A 128 0.22 -0.67 13.87
C GLY A 128 1.12 -1.15 12.72
N LEU A 129 1.51 -2.42 12.71
CA LEU A 129 2.11 -3.03 11.52
C LEU A 129 1.01 -3.49 10.56
N LEU A 130 1.27 -3.29 9.27
CA LEU A 130 0.40 -3.78 8.22
C LEU A 130 1.17 -4.67 7.26
N LEU A 131 0.54 -5.80 6.95
CA LEU A 131 0.89 -6.72 5.88
C LEU A 131 -0.21 -6.64 4.82
N GLY A 132 0.15 -6.69 3.54
CA GLY A 132 -0.83 -6.82 2.45
C GLY A 132 -1.79 -8.00 2.69
N THR A 133 -3.02 -7.90 2.17
CA THR A 133 -4.13 -8.81 2.46
C THR A 133 -3.79 -10.29 2.29
N GLY A 134 -3.53 -10.99 3.41
CA GLY A 134 -3.32 -12.45 3.53
C GLY A 134 -2.88 -13.18 2.26
N PRO A 135 -1.63 -13.01 1.80
CA PRO A 135 -1.21 -13.47 0.48
C PRO A 135 -1.33 -14.98 0.33
N LEU A 136 -1.78 -15.42 -0.84
CA LEU A 136 -1.74 -16.81 -1.26
C LEU A 136 -0.39 -17.09 -1.92
N VAL A 137 0.21 -18.22 -1.57
CA VAL A 137 1.40 -18.76 -2.22
C VAL A 137 0.99 -20.02 -2.97
N ASP A 138 1.26 -20.02 -4.27
CA ASP A 138 0.82 -21.06 -5.18
C ASP A 138 1.50 -22.42 -4.89
N PRO A 139 0.82 -23.54 -5.17
CA PRO A 139 1.44 -24.86 -5.17
C PRO A 139 2.63 -24.92 -6.12
N GLY A 140 3.67 -25.68 -5.76
CA GLY A 140 4.92 -25.78 -6.52
C GLY A 140 5.93 -24.64 -6.23
N PHE A 141 5.62 -23.73 -5.30
CA PHE A 141 6.53 -22.67 -4.86
C PHE A 141 7.72 -23.23 -4.07
N HIS A 142 8.93 -22.83 -4.46
CA HIS A 142 10.17 -23.17 -3.75
C HIS A 142 10.92 -21.88 -3.42
N GLY A 143 11.31 -21.68 -2.15
CA GLY A 143 12.10 -20.53 -1.71
C GLY A 143 11.68 -19.98 -0.34
N LYS A 144 12.27 -18.84 0.03
CA LYS A 144 11.89 -18.09 1.24
C LYS A 144 10.84 -17.04 0.89
N LEU A 145 9.86 -16.86 1.76
CA LEU A 145 8.89 -15.78 1.59
C LEU A 145 9.55 -14.43 1.89
N LEU A 146 9.32 -13.44 1.02
CA LEU A 146 9.70 -12.05 1.23
C LEU A 146 8.45 -11.23 1.55
N ILE A 147 8.38 -10.69 2.75
CA ILE A 147 7.17 -10.12 3.33
C ILE A 147 7.34 -8.60 3.46
N PRO A 148 6.53 -7.78 2.76
CA PRO A 148 6.53 -6.33 2.97
C PRO A 148 5.79 -5.99 4.26
N LEU A 149 6.49 -5.36 5.20
CA LEU A 149 5.94 -4.83 6.44
C LEU A 149 5.89 -3.32 6.38
N HIS A 150 4.70 -2.75 6.58
CA HIS A 150 4.51 -1.32 6.73
C HIS A 150 4.39 -0.98 8.22
N ASN A 151 5.23 -0.08 8.72
CA ASN A 151 4.99 0.58 10.00
C ASN A 151 4.18 1.84 9.74
N LEU A 152 2.88 1.81 10.01
CA LEU A 152 1.98 2.95 9.78
C LEU A 152 1.87 3.88 11.00
N THR A 153 2.68 3.65 12.02
CA THR A 153 2.68 4.47 13.23
C THR A 153 3.64 5.65 13.11
N SER A 154 3.46 6.65 13.97
CA SER A 154 4.36 7.80 14.11
C SER A 154 5.62 7.49 14.93
N SER A 155 5.83 6.24 15.34
CA SER A 155 6.92 5.85 16.23
C SER A 155 7.69 4.65 15.66
N PRO A 156 9.00 4.53 15.94
CA PRO A 156 9.74 3.33 15.59
C PRO A 156 9.12 2.08 16.22
N TYR A 157 9.03 1.01 15.45
CA TYR A 157 8.52 -0.26 15.90
C TYR A 157 9.68 -1.21 16.19
N ASN A 158 9.86 -1.56 17.47
CA ASN A 158 10.83 -2.58 17.87
C ASN A 158 10.22 -3.97 17.68
N LEU A 159 10.68 -4.66 16.64
CA LEU A 159 10.27 -6.01 16.29
C LEU A 159 11.19 -7.02 16.98
N ASN A 160 10.60 -7.76 17.92
CA ASN A 160 11.28 -8.84 18.62
C ASN A 160 11.29 -10.08 17.72
N THR A 161 12.44 -10.45 17.18
CA THR A 161 12.57 -11.57 16.25
C THR A 161 12.42 -12.95 16.92
N ASN A 162 12.40 -13.01 18.27
CA ASN A 162 12.03 -14.22 18.98
C ASN A 162 10.53 -14.53 18.86
N ASP A 163 9.71 -13.52 18.60
CA ASP A 163 8.28 -13.68 18.39
C ASP A 163 8.01 -14.10 16.94
N ALA A 164 7.07 -15.02 16.76
CA ALA A 164 6.60 -15.38 15.43
C ALA A 164 6.03 -14.14 14.73
N LEU A 165 6.32 -13.97 13.44
CA LEU A 165 5.82 -12.84 12.64
C LEU A 165 4.45 -13.17 12.04
N ILE A 166 4.33 -14.35 11.44
CA ILE A 166 3.15 -14.77 10.68
C ILE A 166 2.60 -16.11 11.16
N TRP A 167 1.32 -16.32 10.87
CA TRP A 167 0.68 -17.63 10.88
C TRP A 167 0.47 -18.10 9.45
N ILE A 168 0.75 -19.38 9.21
CA ILE A 168 0.68 -20.01 7.89
C ILE A 168 -0.36 -21.12 7.93
N GLU A 169 -1.34 -21.01 7.06
CA GLU A 169 -2.40 -22.00 6.83
C GLU A 169 -2.04 -22.82 5.60
N PHE A 170 -2.22 -24.13 5.68
CA PHE A 170 -1.92 -25.06 4.59
C PHE A 170 -3.23 -25.61 4.06
N THR A 171 -3.45 -25.53 2.74
CA THR A 171 -4.65 -26.06 2.10
C THR A 171 -4.25 -27.08 1.04
N LYS A 172 -4.76 -28.29 1.19
CA LYS A 172 -4.62 -29.33 0.19
C LYS A 172 -5.59 -29.09 -0.96
N THR A 173 -5.06 -29.01 -2.18
CA THR A 173 -5.82 -28.63 -3.37
C THR A 173 -6.44 -29.84 -4.08
N THR A 174 -7.17 -29.59 -5.16
CA THR A 174 -7.71 -30.62 -6.06
C THR A 174 -6.70 -31.11 -7.11
N PHE A 175 -5.40 -30.84 -6.94
CA PHE A 175 -4.36 -31.40 -7.80
C PHE A 175 -4.44 -32.94 -7.83
N GLY A 176 -4.21 -33.53 -9.00
CA GLY A 176 -4.28 -34.99 -9.19
C GLY A 176 -5.66 -35.61 -9.00
N ALA A 177 -6.73 -34.83 -8.85
CA ALA A 177 -8.08 -35.36 -8.73
C ALA A 177 -8.51 -36.09 -10.00
N ALA A 178 -8.93 -37.35 -9.85
CA ALA A 178 -9.59 -38.09 -10.92
C ALA A 178 -10.79 -37.27 -11.43
N ARG A 179 -10.86 -37.06 -12.75
CA ARG A 179 -12.01 -36.43 -13.40
C ARG A 179 -13.22 -37.33 -13.16
N THR A 180 -14.35 -36.74 -12.77
CA THR A 180 -15.64 -37.43 -12.85
C THR A 180 -15.98 -37.63 -14.33
N GLU A 181 -16.48 -38.82 -14.70
CA GLU A 181 -16.73 -39.26 -16.09
C GLU A 181 -17.57 -38.29 -16.94
N ASP A 182 -18.32 -37.38 -16.32
CA ASP A 182 -19.18 -36.38 -16.97
C ASP A 182 -18.44 -35.09 -17.44
N GLN A 183 -17.13 -34.95 -17.24
CA GLN A 183 -16.39 -33.74 -17.65
C GLN A 183 -15.81 -33.86 -19.07
N PRO A 184 -16.08 -32.91 -19.98
CA PRO A 184 -15.55 -32.94 -21.35
C PRO A 184 -14.02 -33.07 -21.37
N ALA A 185 -13.50 -33.98 -22.22
CA ALA A 185 -12.09 -34.34 -22.28
C ALA A 185 -11.14 -33.15 -22.54
N ASP A 186 -11.62 -32.11 -23.22
CA ASP A 186 -10.82 -30.99 -23.73
C ASP A 186 -10.57 -29.83 -22.75
N LEU A 187 -11.08 -29.88 -21.52
CA LEU A 187 -11.12 -28.67 -20.70
C LEU A 187 -10.17 -28.71 -19.49
N LYS A 188 -9.11 -27.90 -19.62
CA LYS A 188 -8.18 -27.37 -18.60
C LYS A 188 -6.99 -28.28 -18.23
N LYS A 189 -5.81 -27.89 -18.73
CA LYS A 189 -4.50 -28.37 -18.29
C LYS A 189 -4.18 -27.69 -16.94
N PHE A 190 -3.65 -28.45 -15.98
CA PHE A 190 -3.09 -27.87 -14.76
C PHE A 190 -1.99 -26.87 -15.13
N VAL A 191 -2.05 -25.68 -14.54
CA VAL A 191 -1.02 -24.66 -14.68
C VAL A 191 -0.12 -24.76 -13.46
N GLY A 192 1.00 -25.48 -13.62
CA GLY A 192 1.99 -25.63 -12.56
C GLY A 192 2.77 -24.35 -12.29
N PHE A 193 3.45 -24.31 -11.15
CA PHE A 193 4.33 -23.21 -10.81
C PHE A 193 5.46 -23.08 -11.83
N PRO A 194 5.72 -21.88 -12.38
CA PRO A 194 6.79 -21.70 -13.35
C PRO A 194 8.17 -22.06 -12.75
N PRO A 195 8.92 -23.01 -13.33
CA PRO A 195 10.21 -23.44 -12.77
C PRO A 195 11.22 -22.29 -12.61
N ASN A 196 11.19 -21.31 -13.52
CA ASN A 196 12.04 -20.12 -13.48
C ASN A 196 11.70 -19.12 -12.36
N LYS A 197 10.61 -19.34 -11.61
CA LYS A 197 10.25 -18.55 -10.42
C LYS A 197 10.60 -19.24 -9.11
N ARG A 198 11.21 -20.44 -9.16
CA ARG A 198 11.69 -21.14 -7.97
C ARG A 198 12.98 -20.50 -7.48
N ASN A 199 13.14 -20.44 -6.15
CA ASN A 199 14.32 -19.93 -5.47
C ASN A 199 14.71 -18.50 -5.88
N MET A 200 13.73 -17.66 -6.22
CA MET A 200 13.97 -16.24 -6.50
C MET A 200 14.59 -15.56 -5.30
N THR A 201 15.63 -14.77 -5.53
CA THR A 201 16.25 -13.95 -4.49
C THR A 201 15.36 -12.74 -4.17
N PRO A 202 15.54 -12.09 -3.00
CA PRO A 202 14.85 -10.83 -2.73
C PRO A 202 15.06 -9.77 -3.82
N ASP A 203 16.27 -9.69 -4.40
CA ASP A 203 16.56 -8.74 -5.47
C ASP A 203 15.79 -9.04 -6.75
N ASP A 204 15.56 -10.32 -7.08
CA ASP A 204 14.73 -10.68 -8.22
C ASP A 204 13.28 -10.22 -8.05
N TYR A 205 12.72 -10.37 -6.84
CA TYR A 205 11.39 -9.88 -6.53
C TYR A 205 11.29 -8.35 -6.61
N LEU A 206 12.22 -7.65 -5.95
CA LEU A 206 12.20 -6.18 -5.85
C LEU A 206 12.48 -5.51 -7.20
N ARG A 207 13.42 -6.05 -7.98
CA ARG A 207 13.71 -5.60 -9.35
C ARG A 207 12.53 -5.84 -10.27
N LYS A 208 11.86 -6.97 -10.17
CA LYS A 208 10.64 -7.23 -10.95
C LYS A 208 9.49 -6.28 -10.57
N ALA A 209 9.38 -5.92 -9.30
CA ALA A 209 8.31 -5.05 -8.80
C ALA A 209 8.48 -3.58 -9.20
N ASN A 210 9.71 -3.04 -9.15
CA ASN A 210 9.94 -1.60 -9.35
C ASN A 210 11.13 -1.27 -10.27
N GLY A 211 11.62 -2.21 -11.08
CA GLY A 211 12.73 -1.99 -12.01
C GLY A 211 14.07 -1.68 -11.32
N GLY A 212 14.21 -1.96 -10.03
CA GLY A 212 15.38 -1.59 -9.22
C GLY A 212 15.31 -0.19 -8.61
N ASN A 213 14.24 0.57 -8.83
CA ASN A 213 14.04 1.86 -8.19
C ASN A 213 13.74 1.67 -6.68
N PRO A 214 14.11 2.65 -5.82
CA PRO A 214 13.80 2.61 -4.40
C PRO A 214 12.30 2.44 -4.12
N ILE A 215 11.95 1.50 -3.24
CA ILE A 215 10.58 1.32 -2.77
C ILE A 215 10.48 1.92 -1.38
N ARG A 216 9.79 3.06 -1.27
CA ARG A 216 9.64 3.82 -0.03
C ARG A 216 8.18 4.19 0.21
N SER A 217 7.84 4.44 1.46
CA SER A 217 6.57 5.06 1.82
C SER A 217 6.55 6.51 1.32
N SER A 218 5.43 6.94 0.76
CA SER A 218 5.22 8.34 0.33
C SER A 218 4.87 9.27 1.49
N ILE A 219 4.53 8.72 2.66
CA ILE A 219 4.07 9.48 3.82
C ILE A 219 5.15 10.43 4.37
N PRO A 220 6.42 10.00 4.57
CA PRO A 220 7.46 10.90 5.08
C PRO A 220 7.69 12.11 4.18
N ASP A 221 7.70 11.91 2.85
CA ASP A 221 7.94 12.98 1.90
C ASP A 221 6.78 13.99 1.89
N ALA A 222 5.53 13.51 1.88
CA ALA A 222 4.35 14.36 1.96
C ALA A 222 4.27 15.18 3.27
N VAL A 223 4.61 14.56 4.41
CA VAL A 223 4.69 15.25 5.71
C VAL A 223 5.84 16.26 5.72
N GLY A 224 6.98 15.93 5.11
CA GLY A 224 8.11 16.82 4.94
C GLY A 224 7.76 18.06 4.12
N ASP A 225 7.08 17.87 2.99
CA ASP A 225 6.59 18.95 2.13
C ASP A 225 5.57 19.83 2.83
N ALA A 226 4.62 19.24 3.54
CA ALA A 226 3.65 19.99 4.35
C ALA A 226 4.35 20.86 5.40
N ARG A 227 5.36 20.32 6.12
CA ARG A 227 6.15 21.07 7.10
C ARG A 227 6.98 22.18 6.45
N ARG A 228 7.55 21.95 5.26
CA ARG A 228 8.29 22.98 4.51
C ARG A 228 7.37 24.13 4.11
N SER A 229 6.21 23.80 3.54
CA SER A 229 5.18 24.77 3.15
C SER A 229 4.66 25.57 4.35
N ALA A 230 4.43 24.91 5.49
CA ALA A 230 4.03 25.58 6.73
C ALA A 230 5.11 26.54 7.24
N LYS A 231 6.38 26.13 7.25
CA LYS A 231 7.50 27.00 7.66
C LYS A 231 7.69 28.20 6.71
N SER A 232 7.50 28.01 5.40
CA SER A 232 7.55 29.14 4.46
C SER A 232 6.38 30.09 4.67
N ALA A 233 5.18 29.58 4.95
CA ALA A 233 4.01 30.40 5.27
C ALA A 233 4.18 31.17 6.58
N GLU A 234 4.75 30.56 7.62
CA GLU A 234 5.06 31.23 8.89
C GLU A 234 6.08 32.37 8.69
N ARG A 235 7.14 32.13 7.92
CA ARG A 235 8.11 33.17 7.57
C ARG A 235 7.44 34.32 6.80
N TRP A 236 6.62 34.00 5.80
CA TRP A 236 5.86 34.99 5.05
C TRP A 236 4.90 35.79 5.94
N SER A 237 4.20 35.13 6.87
CA SER A 237 3.31 35.78 7.83
C SER A 237 4.08 36.74 8.75
N LYS A 238 5.25 36.33 9.27
CA LYS A 238 6.12 37.20 10.08
C LYS A 238 6.65 38.40 9.29
N THR A 239 7.00 38.22 8.02
CA THR A 239 7.41 39.33 7.14
C THR A 239 6.26 40.30 6.87
N ILE A 240 5.06 39.80 6.59
CA ILE A 240 3.86 40.63 6.37
C ILE A 240 3.48 41.37 7.65
N ALA A 241 3.51 40.72 8.81
CA ALA A 241 3.24 41.35 10.10
C ALA A 241 4.29 42.43 10.44
N GLY A 242 5.57 42.19 10.13
CA GLY A 242 6.63 43.18 10.31
C GLY A 242 6.48 44.40 9.38
N ILE A 243 6.11 44.18 8.13
CA ILE A 243 5.81 45.26 7.17
C ILE A 243 4.57 46.05 7.62
N GLY A 244 3.52 45.37 8.10
CA GLY A 244 2.32 46.00 8.65
C GLY A 244 2.61 46.87 9.88
N PHE A 245 3.47 46.39 10.79
CA PHE A 245 3.86 47.14 11.98
C PHE A 245 4.76 48.34 11.63
N ALA A 246 5.73 48.18 10.73
CA ALA A 246 6.56 49.30 10.27
C ALA A 246 5.73 50.35 9.53
N GLY A 247 4.76 49.93 8.71
CA GLY A 247 3.81 50.84 8.07
C GLY A 247 2.94 51.60 9.07
N PHE A 248 2.48 50.95 10.14
CA PHE A 248 1.72 51.59 11.21
C PHE A 248 2.55 52.60 12.00
N VAL A 249 3.79 52.26 12.37
CA VAL A 249 4.71 53.18 13.06
C VAL A 249 5.04 54.39 12.18
N ALA A 250 5.29 54.19 10.89
CA ALA A 250 5.53 55.29 9.94
C ALA A 250 4.31 56.23 9.85
N LEU A 251 3.09 55.69 9.86
CA LEU A 251 1.86 56.49 9.85
C LEU A 251 1.73 57.34 11.13
N VAL A 252 1.99 56.76 12.31
CA VAL A 252 1.93 57.47 13.60
C VAL A 252 2.98 58.57 13.66
N VAL A 253 4.20 58.32 13.19
CA VAL A 253 5.27 59.34 13.12
C VAL A 253 4.89 60.46 12.16
N ALA A 254 4.31 60.14 11.00
CA ALA A 254 3.85 61.15 10.04
C ALA A 254 2.73 62.02 10.63
N LEU A 255 1.75 61.41 11.31
CA LEU A 255 0.67 62.13 11.99
C LEU A 255 1.19 63.01 13.13
N TYR A 256 2.20 62.54 13.88
CA TYR A 256 2.83 63.33 14.94
C TYR A 256 3.64 64.51 14.39
N ALA A 257 4.32 64.34 13.25
CA ALA A 257 5.02 65.43 12.57
C ALA A 257 4.05 66.51 12.07
N VAL A 258 2.90 66.11 11.49
CA VAL A 258 1.82 67.03 11.11
C VAL A 258 1.28 67.77 12.33
N TYR A 259 1.09 67.08 13.46
CA TYR A 259 0.64 67.71 14.71
C TYR A 259 1.62 68.78 15.22
N LEU A 260 2.93 68.50 15.22
CA LEU A 260 3.96 69.48 15.60
C LEU A 260 3.99 70.69 14.64
N GLN A 261 3.77 70.45 13.35
CA GLN A 261 3.74 71.51 12.34
C GLN A 261 2.49 72.40 12.47
N VAL A 262 1.34 71.83 12.86
CA VAL A 262 0.13 72.59 13.19
C VAL A 262 0.31 73.36 14.50
N GLY A 263 0.96 72.78 15.51
CA GLY A 263 1.25 73.44 16.78
C GLY A 263 2.14 74.68 16.64
N SER A 264 3.14 74.65 15.74
CA SER A 264 3.97 75.81 15.43
C SER A 264 3.30 76.83 14.51
N MET A 265 2.31 76.42 13.71
CA MET A 265 1.47 77.33 12.90
C MET A 265 0.46 78.13 13.71
N ILE A 266 -0.07 77.58 14.81
CA ILE A 266 -1.02 78.28 15.70
C ILE A 266 -0.37 79.50 16.38
N GLN A 267 0.96 79.54 16.50
CA GLN A 267 1.67 80.69 17.07
C GLN A 267 1.89 81.85 16.07
N ASN A 268 1.67 81.67 14.77
CA ASN A 268 2.07 82.64 13.74
C ASN A 268 0.95 83.04 12.75
N SER A 269 -0.34 82.91 13.11
CA SER A 269 -1.46 83.11 12.17
C SER A 269 -1.85 84.58 11.94
N THR A 270 -0.99 85.38 11.31
CA THR A 270 -1.42 86.61 10.60
C THR A 270 -0.87 86.73 9.17
N ALA A 271 0.01 85.83 8.72
CA ALA A 271 0.58 85.87 7.36
C ALA A 271 0.11 84.73 6.42
N LEU A 272 -0.80 83.86 6.86
CA LEU A 272 -1.10 82.57 6.19
C LEU A 272 -2.21 82.61 5.12
N THR A 273 -2.65 83.78 4.68
CA THR A 273 -3.69 83.85 3.63
C THR A 273 -3.11 84.00 2.23
N ALA A 274 -1.84 84.40 2.10
CA ALA A 274 -1.17 84.62 0.80
C ALA A 274 -0.25 83.47 0.36
N SER A 275 0.32 82.69 1.29
CA SER A 275 1.25 81.59 0.98
C SER A 275 0.58 80.24 0.70
N VAL A 276 -0.68 80.08 1.11
CA VAL A 276 -1.48 78.85 0.92
C VAL A 276 -1.74 78.57 -0.56
N GLN A 277 -1.90 79.61 -1.39
CA GLN A 277 -2.21 79.45 -2.82
C GLN A 277 -0.99 79.04 -3.66
N GLN A 278 0.23 79.23 -3.16
CA GLN A 278 1.48 78.83 -3.82
C GLN A 278 2.05 77.49 -3.32
N MET A 279 1.70 77.03 -2.11
CA MET A 279 2.08 75.71 -1.58
C MET A 279 1.11 74.56 -1.96
N LEU A 280 -0.05 74.85 -2.54
CA LEU A 280 -1.02 73.83 -2.96
C LEU A 280 -0.65 73.12 -4.27
N LEU A 281 0.31 73.63 -5.05
CA LEU A 281 0.70 73.05 -6.35
C LEU A 281 1.61 71.82 -6.25
N PRO A 282 2.59 71.71 -5.32
CA PRO A 282 3.45 70.52 -5.22
C PRO A 282 2.84 69.38 -4.38
N VAL A 283 2.03 69.70 -3.35
CA VAL A 283 1.42 68.69 -2.48
C VAL A 283 0.34 67.89 -3.22
N ALA A 284 -0.38 68.52 -4.16
CA ALA A 284 -1.32 67.83 -5.04
C ALA A 284 -0.62 66.83 -5.99
N ALA A 285 0.66 67.02 -6.34
CA ALA A 285 1.40 66.13 -7.23
C ALA A 285 1.89 64.86 -6.50
N ASP A 286 2.37 64.98 -5.26
CA ASP A 286 2.85 63.84 -4.47
C ASP A 286 1.70 63.01 -3.85
N THR A 287 0.58 63.64 -3.48
CA THR A 287 -0.63 62.89 -3.13
C THR A 287 -1.21 62.14 -4.33
N LYS A 288 -1.03 62.66 -5.55
CA LYS A 288 -1.47 61.98 -6.79
C LYS A 288 -0.60 60.75 -7.06
N ALA A 289 0.73 60.87 -6.97
CA ALA A 289 1.63 59.73 -7.12
C ALA A 289 1.44 58.63 -6.06
N GLY A 290 1.11 59.00 -4.82
CA GLY A 290 0.73 58.06 -3.76
C GLY A 290 -0.63 57.38 -4.02
N SER A 291 -1.64 58.16 -4.43
CA SER A 291 -2.96 57.63 -4.79
C SER A 291 -2.92 56.74 -6.03
N GLU A 292 -2.06 57.03 -7.00
CA GLU A 292 -1.87 56.23 -8.21
C GLU A 292 -1.20 54.89 -7.88
N LYS A 293 -0.26 54.85 -6.92
CA LYS A 293 0.34 53.59 -6.46
C LYS A 293 -0.64 52.74 -5.64
N ILE A 294 -1.48 53.36 -4.82
CA ILE A 294 -2.53 52.66 -4.06
C ILE A 294 -3.63 52.15 -5.00
N ALA A 295 -4.04 52.96 -5.98
CA ALA A 295 -5.01 52.56 -7.00
C ALA A 295 -4.45 51.47 -7.93
N ALA A 296 -3.16 51.51 -8.26
CA ALA A 296 -2.48 50.44 -8.99
C ALA A 296 -2.41 49.14 -8.16
N GLY A 297 -2.13 49.25 -6.86
CA GLY A 297 -2.15 48.12 -5.93
C GLY A 297 -3.54 47.51 -5.75
N GLN A 298 -4.58 48.33 -5.62
CA GLN A 298 -5.98 47.86 -5.59
C GLN A 298 -6.37 47.19 -6.91
N SER A 299 -6.02 47.79 -8.05
CA SER A 299 -6.25 47.19 -9.37
C SER A 299 -5.52 45.84 -9.53
N GLN A 300 -4.34 45.68 -8.94
CA GLN A 300 -3.60 44.43 -8.93
C GLN A 300 -4.28 43.38 -8.04
N MET A 301 -4.78 43.76 -6.86
CA MET A 301 -5.58 42.86 -6.02
C MET A 301 -6.88 42.45 -6.70
N ASP A 302 -7.57 43.36 -7.38
CA ASP A 302 -8.81 43.07 -8.11
C ASP A 302 -8.56 42.10 -9.25
N ARG A 303 -7.46 42.27 -10.01
CA ARG A 303 -7.04 41.30 -11.04
C ARG A 303 -6.73 39.94 -10.43
N MET A 304 -6.09 39.91 -9.26
CA MET A 304 -5.75 38.65 -8.59
C MET A 304 -7.01 37.93 -8.06
N ASN A 305 -7.98 38.67 -7.53
CA ASN A 305 -9.28 38.13 -7.14
C ASN A 305 -10.06 37.62 -8.37
N GLN A 306 -10.05 38.37 -9.48
CA GLN A 306 -10.66 37.91 -10.73
C GLN A 306 -9.98 36.65 -11.28
N GLN A 307 -8.66 36.53 -11.18
CA GLN A 307 -7.94 35.31 -11.56
C GLN A 307 -8.29 34.12 -10.67
N LEU A 308 -8.44 34.34 -9.36
CA LEU A 308 -8.88 33.30 -8.42
C LEU A 308 -10.31 32.85 -8.72
N ASP A 309 -11.22 33.77 -9.03
CA ASP A 309 -12.59 33.45 -9.41
C ASP A 309 -12.65 32.68 -10.74
N GLN A 310 -11.85 33.09 -11.74
CA GLN A 310 -11.74 32.38 -13.01
C GLN A 310 -11.16 30.97 -12.83
N LEU A 311 -10.14 30.82 -11.98
CA LEU A 311 -9.53 29.53 -11.68
C LEU A 311 -10.53 28.62 -10.95
N SER A 312 -11.26 29.16 -9.98
CA SER A 312 -12.30 28.44 -9.24
C SER A 312 -13.39 27.92 -10.18
N ARG A 313 -13.94 28.78 -11.05
CA ARG A 313 -14.93 28.38 -12.06
C ARG A 313 -14.37 27.33 -13.02
N THR A 314 -13.13 27.49 -13.47
CA THR A 314 -12.49 26.50 -14.36
C THR A 314 -12.32 25.14 -13.70
N MET A 315 -11.97 25.13 -12.40
CA MET A 315 -11.88 23.89 -11.63
C MET A 315 -13.26 23.26 -11.43
N GLU A 316 -14.27 24.06 -11.12
CA GLU A 316 -15.65 23.60 -10.95
C GLU A 316 -16.18 22.96 -12.24
N THR A 317 -16.00 23.61 -13.39
CA THR A 317 -16.35 23.04 -14.71
C THR A 317 -15.61 21.74 -15.01
N LYS A 318 -14.30 21.67 -14.73
CA LYS A 318 -13.53 20.44 -14.95
C LYS A 318 -13.99 19.30 -14.04
N LEU A 319 -14.43 19.60 -12.82
CA LEU A 319 -14.95 18.60 -11.89
C LEU A 319 -16.32 18.10 -12.33
N THR A 320 -17.22 18.98 -12.77
CA THR A 320 -18.54 18.58 -13.31
C THR A 320 -18.40 17.79 -14.60
N ASP A 321 -17.52 18.18 -15.51
CA ASP A 321 -17.24 17.42 -16.75
C ASP A 321 -16.70 16.01 -16.44
N ARG A 322 -15.79 15.89 -15.47
CA ARG A 322 -15.26 14.59 -15.04
C ARG A 322 -16.33 13.73 -14.36
N ALA A 323 -17.19 14.34 -13.54
CA ALA A 323 -18.31 13.63 -12.90
C ALA A 323 -19.30 13.11 -13.95
N ALA A 324 -19.65 13.93 -14.95
CA ALA A 324 -20.52 13.52 -16.05
C ALA A 324 -19.89 12.39 -16.90
N ALA A 325 -18.59 12.48 -17.21
CA ALA A 325 -17.89 11.42 -17.93
C ALA A 325 -17.84 10.10 -17.15
N ALA A 326 -17.61 10.17 -15.83
CA ALA A 326 -17.64 9.00 -14.96
C ALA A 326 -19.04 8.37 -14.90
N GLN A 327 -20.09 9.18 -14.80
CA GLN A 327 -21.47 8.69 -14.81
C GLN A 327 -21.82 8.00 -16.13
N ALA A 328 -21.45 8.59 -17.27
CA ALA A 328 -21.66 7.96 -18.58
C ALA A 328 -20.93 6.61 -18.72
N GLN A 329 -19.78 6.44 -18.06
CA GLN A 329 -19.07 5.17 -18.01
C GLN A 329 -19.81 4.13 -17.15
N ILE A 330 -20.36 4.54 -16.00
CA ILE A 330 -21.20 3.69 -15.15
C ILE A 330 -22.43 3.21 -15.93
N ASP A 331 -23.10 4.10 -16.68
CA ASP A 331 -24.30 3.74 -17.45
C ASP A 331 -23.97 2.73 -18.57
N ARG A 332 -22.82 2.88 -19.26
CA ARG A 332 -22.36 1.90 -20.26
C ARG A 332 -22.09 0.53 -19.65
N LEU A 333 -21.44 0.47 -18.49
CA LEU A 333 -21.17 -0.79 -17.79
C LEU A 333 -22.46 -1.46 -17.32
N THR A 334 -23.44 -0.67 -16.88
CA THR A 334 -24.76 -1.15 -16.50
C THR A 334 -25.48 -1.77 -17.70
N GLN A 335 -25.52 -1.09 -18.86
CA GLN A 335 -26.11 -1.63 -20.08
C GLN A 335 -25.41 -2.90 -20.58
N GLN A 336 -24.07 -2.99 -20.45
CA GLN A 336 -23.33 -4.20 -20.77
C GLN A 336 -23.72 -5.37 -19.87
N THR A 337 -23.90 -5.10 -18.57
CA THR A 337 -24.33 -6.10 -17.59
C THR A 337 -25.73 -6.61 -17.90
N ASP A 338 -26.66 -5.73 -18.28
CA ASP A 338 -28.02 -6.11 -18.65
C ASP A 338 -28.06 -6.98 -19.92
N ARG A 339 -27.25 -6.65 -20.93
CA ARG A 339 -27.11 -7.48 -22.14
C ARG A 339 -26.58 -8.87 -21.82
N LEU A 340 -25.53 -8.96 -21.00
CA LEU A 340 -24.97 -10.25 -20.58
C LEU A 340 -25.98 -11.10 -19.80
N ASN A 341 -26.81 -10.47 -18.97
CA ASN A 341 -27.88 -11.16 -18.25
C ASN A 341 -28.97 -11.67 -19.19
N GLN A 342 -29.37 -10.89 -20.21
CA GLN A 342 -30.31 -11.34 -21.24
C GLN A 342 -29.76 -12.53 -22.03
N ASP A 343 -28.49 -12.47 -22.44
CA ASP A 343 -27.83 -13.56 -23.18
C ASP A 343 -27.76 -14.84 -22.33
N LEU A 344 -27.45 -14.72 -21.04
CA LEU A 344 -27.46 -15.84 -20.09
C LEU A 344 -28.85 -16.49 -19.97
N ASP A 345 -29.92 -15.70 -19.98
CA ASP A 345 -31.28 -16.22 -19.90
C ASP A 345 -31.70 -16.92 -21.20
N VAL A 346 -31.27 -16.43 -22.37
CA VAL A 346 -31.46 -17.13 -23.65
C VAL A 346 -30.74 -18.48 -23.63
N ILE A 347 -29.50 -18.53 -23.14
CA ILE A 347 -28.71 -19.77 -23.02
C ILE A 347 -29.38 -20.76 -22.05
N LYS A 348 -29.93 -20.28 -20.93
CA LYS A 348 -30.67 -21.14 -19.99
C LYS A 348 -31.93 -21.73 -20.64
N LYS A 349 -32.65 -20.95 -21.44
CA LYS A 349 -33.88 -21.40 -22.13
C LYS A 349 -33.61 -22.32 -23.32
N SER A 350 -32.45 -22.21 -23.98
CA SER A 350 -32.10 -23.06 -25.12
C SER A 350 -31.51 -24.42 -24.74
N LYS A 351 -31.31 -24.69 -23.44
CA LYS A 351 -30.78 -25.97 -22.97
C LYS A 351 -31.84 -27.07 -23.20
N PRO A 352 -31.58 -28.06 -24.09
CA PRO A 352 -32.57 -29.08 -24.41
C PRO A 352 -32.93 -29.89 -23.17
N PRO A 353 -34.19 -30.36 -23.05
CA PRO A 353 -34.61 -31.17 -21.91
C PRO A 353 -33.70 -32.38 -21.78
N ARG A 354 -33.10 -32.54 -20.60
CA ARG A 354 -32.22 -33.66 -20.27
C ARG A 354 -32.96 -34.96 -20.60
N ARG A 355 -32.51 -35.67 -21.65
CA ARG A 355 -32.94 -37.04 -21.94
C ARG A 355 -32.73 -37.86 -20.67
N SER A 356 -33.83 -38.34 -20.11
CA SER A 356 -33.83 -39.23 -18.94
C SER A 356 -33.05 -40.50 -19.29
N SER A 357 -31.86 -40.64 -18.73
CA SER A 357 -31.02 -41.83 -18.91
C SER A 357 -31.75 -43.07 -18.39
N PRO A 358 -31.70 -44.21 -19.11
CA PRO A 358 -32.39 -45.42 -18.71
C PRO A 358 -31.78 -46.02 -17.45
N LYS A 359 -32.63 -46.39 -16.48
CA LYS A 359 -32.28 -47.14 -15.27
C LYS A 359 -31.51 -48.41 -15.65
N ARG A 360 -30.19 -48.46 -15.42
CA ARG A 360 -29.37 -49.67 -15.56
C ARG A 360 -29.76 -50.66 -14.46
N ALA A 361 -30.28 -51.81 -14.87
CA ALA A 361 -30.55 -52.97 -14.02
C ALA A 361 -29.24 -53.56 -13.48
N ARG A 362 -29.23 -53.93 -12.19
CA ARG A 362 -28.13 -54.63 -11.51
C ARG A 362 -28.07 -56.10 -11.99
N PRO A 363 -26.88 -56.65 -12.30
CA PRO A 363 -26.75 -58.07 -12.56
C PRO A 363 -26.67 -58.88 -11.25
N ALA A 364 -27.31 -60.06 -11.29
CA ALA A 364 -27.37 -61.04 -10.22
C ALA A 364 -26.04 -61.76 -10.02
N ALA A 365 -25.70 -62.04 -8.76
CA ALA A 365 -24.55 -62.84 -8.35
C ALA A 365 -24.77 -64.32 -8.67
N VAL A 366 -23.76 -64.98 -9.27
CA VAL A 366 -23.71 -66.42 -9.49
C VAL A 366 -22.72 -67.02 -8.50
N ARG A 367 -23.14 -68.12 -7.86
CA ARG A 367 -22.39 -68.97 -6.93
C ARG A 367 -21.53 -69.97 -7.66
#